data_AF-A0A8J2J9F6-F1
#
_entry.id   AF-A0A8J2J9F6-F1
#
_cell.length_a   1.000
_cell.length_b   1.000
_cell.length_c   1.000
_cell.angle_alpha   90.00
_cell.angle_beta   90.00
_cell.angle_gamma   90.00
#
_symmetry.space_group_name_H-M   'P 1'
#
loop_
_entity.id
_entity.type
_entity.pdbx_description
1 polymer ?
#
loop_
_entity_poly.entity_id
_entity_poly.type
_entity_poly.pdbx_seq_one_letter_code
_entity_poly.pdbx_strand_id
1 'polypeptide(L)'
;MTYRVIQDKLLKQGHKISIGSISHVVNSKEKIRQAKVSGLPQSKDNRPPIVRNPGNMRKVARYVSNVNPLSQRAIERKLGTSHTTVNKIIQGDLAMQTSKKHRRHTLKDRHKKNRKTNARKLYERHLAGKRSEFTMTLEETYFYIQDCSGERRIFFTNDRNLEVTPVMNKKEKFGEKIMIGGAITGRGALPLFKVPHNVKGNSHYYVSEVLKPLLDV
;
A
#
# COMPACT_ATOMS: atom_id res chain seq x y z
N MET A 1 57.39 8.23 -19.42
CA MET A 1 56.49 8.66 -20.52
C MET A 1 56.20 10.15 -20.34
N THR A 2 56.57 11.00 -21.29
CA THR A 2 56.38 12.46 -21.18
C THR A 2 54.93 12.86 -21.48
N TYR A 3 54.44 13.94 -20.88
CA TYR A 3 53.03 14.37 -21.04
C TYR A 3 52.64 14.64 -22.51
N ARG A 4 53.59 15.06 -23.35
CA ARG A 4 53.40 15.22 -24.80
C ARG A 4 53.09 13.89 -25.50
N VAL A 5 53.77 12.81 -25.15
CA VAL A 5 53.51 11.48 -25.72
C VAL A 5 52.10 10.99 -25.36
N ILE A 6 51.61 11.34 -24.16
CA ILE A 6 50.24 11.02 -23.74
C ILE A 6 49.23 11.86 -24.54
N GLN A 7 49.52 13.15 -24.73
CA GLN A 7 48.69 14.04 -25.53
C GLN A 7 48.57 13.56 -26.98
N ASP A 8 49.68 13.17 -27.62
CA ASP A 8 49.69 12.69 -29.00
C ASP A 8 48.88 11.40 -29.16
N LYS A 9 48.95 10.49 -28.19
CA LYS A 9 48.13 9.27 -28.18
C LYS A 9 46.64 9.57 -28.02
N LEU A 10 46.28 10.50 -27.14
CA LEU A 10 44.89 10.93 -26.94
C LEU A 10 44.35 11.68 -28.17
N LEU A 11 45.19 12.46 -28.84
CA LEU A 11 44.86 13.15 -30.08
C LEU A 11 44.56 12.14 -31.20
N LYS A 12 45.38 11.07 -31.33
CA LYS A 12 45.14 9.96 -32.26
C LYS A 12 43.84 9.20 -31.97
N GLN A 13 43.33 9.27 -30.74
CA GLN A 13 42.04 8.69 -30.32
C GLN A 13 40.88 9.69 -30.44
N GLY A 14 41.10 10.88 -31.01
CA GLY A 14 40.08 11.92 -31.19
C GLY A 14 39.82 12.79 -29.97
N HIS A 15 40.62 12.69 -28.91
CA HIS A 15 40.47 13.47 -27.69
C HIS A 15 41.48 14.63 -27.65
N LYS A 16 40.99 15.86 -27.84
CA LYS A 16 41.80 17.08 -27.75
C LYS A 16 41.87 17.58 -26.31
N ILE A 17 42.92 17.18 -25.58
CA ILE A 17 43.13 17.53 -24.16
C ILE A 17 44.42 18.35 -24.00
N SER A 18 44.41 19.34 -23.11
CA SER A 18 45.59 20.17 -22.82
C SER A 18 46.65 19.40 -22.00
N ILE A 19 47.93 19.73 -22.21
CA ILE A 19 49.03 19.17 -21.41
C ILE A 19 48.84 19.46 -19.92
N GLY A 20 48.34 20.66 -19.57
CA GLY A 20 48.05 21.04 -18.19
C GLY A 20 47.03 20.12 -17.54
N SER A 21 45.95 19.79 -18.25
CA SER A 21 44.93 18.84 -17.77
C SER A 21 45.49 17.43 -17.56
N ILE A 22 46.33 16.95 -18.50
CA ILE A 22 47.01 15.66 -18.38
C ILE A 22 47.92 15.64 -17.14
N SER A 23 48.75 16.67 -16.98
CA SER A 23 49.64 16.82 -15.82
C SER A 23 48.85 16.84 -14.51
N HIS A 24 47.76 17.60 -14.45
CA HIS A 24 46.93 17.72 -13.27
C HIS A 24 46.30 16.39 -12.86
N VAL A 25 45.81 15.59 -13.81
CA VAL A 25 45.21 14.27 -13.55
C VAL A 25 46.27 13.27 -13.09
N VAL A 26 47.42 13.22 -13.77
CA VAL A 26 48.52 12.31 -13.41
C VAL A 26 49.04 12.65 -12.01
N ASN A 27 49.31 13.92 -11.74
CA ASN A 27 49.81 14.37 -10.44
C ASN A 27 48.77 14.19 -9.33
N SER A 28 47.49 14.40 -9.63
CA SER A 28 46.37 14.11 -8.71
C SER A 28 46.34 12.63 -8.32
N LYS A 29 46.41 11.71 -9.29
CA LYS A 29 46.41 10.27 -9.01
C LYS A 29 47.64 9.83 -8.24
N GLU A 30 48.79 10.43 -8.51
CA GLU A 30 50.03 10.10 -7.82
C GLU A 30 50.02 10.59 -6.37
N LYS A 31 49.52 11.82 -6.12
CA LYS A 31 49.25 12.31 -4.75
C LYS A 31 48.31 11.40 -3.98
N ILE A 32 47.25 10.89 -4.63
CA ILE A 32 46.32 9.94 -4.02
C ILE A 32 46.99 8.61 -3.67
N ARG A 33 47.88 8.10 -4.54
CA ARG A 33 48.65 6.87 -4.29
C ARG A 33 49.64 7.05 -3.14
N GLN A 34 50.40 8.14 -3.14
CA GLN A 34 51.34 8.46 -2.06
C GLN A 34 50.62 8.62 -0.73
N ALA A 35 49.49 9.32 -0.68
CA ALA A 35 48.67 9.43 0.54
C ALA A 35 48.23 8.07 1.09
N LYS A 36 47.85 7.12 0.22
CA LYS A 36 47.51 5.74 0.63
C LYS A 36 48.70 4.97 1.20
N VAL A 37 49.89 5.11 0.60
CA VAL A 37 51.11 4.45 1.07
C VAL A 37 51.57 5.04 2.41
N SER A 38 51.47 6.35 2.57
CA SER A 38 51.84 7.07 3.79
C SER A 38 50.79 7.02 4.91
N GLY A 39 49.68 6.29 4.71
CA GLY A 39 48.59 6.19 5.70
C GLY A 39 47.86 7.51 5.97
N LEU A 40 48.03 8.52 5.11
CA LEU A 40 47.41 9.82 5.28
C LEU A 40 45.91 9.76 4.93
N PRO A 41 45.04 10.47 5.68
CA PRO A 41 43.61 10.49 5.40
C PRO A 41 43.35 11.11 4.02
N GLN A 42 42.57 10.41 3.20
CA GLN A 42 42.13 10.97 1.92
C GLN A 42 41.22 12.18 2.16
N SER A 43 41.31 13.17 1.26
CA SER A 43 40.36 14.28 1.24
C SER A 43 38.93 13.74 1.14
N LYS A 44 38.06 14.14 2.07
CA LYS A 44 36.65 13.73 2.06
C LYS A 44 36.02 14.18 0.75
N ASP A 45 35.25 13.30 0.12
CA ASP A 45 34.44 13.67 -1.03
C ASP A 45 33.38 14.68 -0.55
N ASN A 46 33.44 15.91 -1.06
CA ASN A 46 32.50 16.98 -0.70
C ASN A 46 31.13 16.81 -1.36
N ARG A 47 30.89 15.71 -2.08
CA ARG A 47 29.56 15.40 -2.61
C ARG A 47 28.57 15.21 -1.46
N PRO A 48 27.33 15.73 -1.61
CA PRO A 48 26.29 15.48 -0.63
C PRO A 48 26.05 13.97 -0.46
N PRO A 49 25.77 13.50 0.76
CA PRO A 49 25.56 12.08 1.02
C PRO A 49 24.39 11.54 0.20
N ILE A 50 24.61 10.39 -0.44
CA ILE A 50 23.56 9.74 -1.23
C ILE A 50 22.44 9.29 -0.28
N VAL A 51 21.24 9.84 -0.49
CA VAL A 51 20.05 9.55 0.31
C VAL A 51 19.66 8.06 0.22
N ARG A 52 19.87 7.45 -0.95
CA ARG A 52 19.74 6.01 -1.21
C ARG A 52 21.04 5.29 -0.85
N ASN A 53 21.33 5.20 0.45
CA ASN A 53 22.47 4.45 0.97
C ASN A 53 22.04 3.09 1.55
N PRO A 54 22.98 2.13 1.73
CA PRO A 54 22.66 0.81 2.28
C PRO A 54 22.01 0.84 3.67
N GLY A 55 22.29 1.86 4.49
CA GLY A 55 21.66 2.04 5.80
C GLY A 55 20.17 2.34 5.67
N ASN A 56 19.82 3.30 4.83
CA ASN A 56 18.42 3.66 4.54
C ASN A 56 17.69 2.51 3.84
N MET A 57 18.32 1.81 2.92
CA MET A 57 17.74 0.62 2.27
C MET A 57 17.36 -0.45 3.29
N ARG A 58 18.27 -0.77 4.24
CA ARG A 58 17.98 -1.72 5.32
C ARG A 58 16.83 -1.27 6.24
N LYS A 59 16.76 0.02 6.55
CA LYS A 59 15.64 0.58 7.34
C LYS A 59 14.31 0.46 6.60
N VAL A 60 14.27 0.80 5.31
CA VAL A 60 13.08 0.65 4.46
C VAL A 60 12.66 -0.81 4.43
N ALA A 61 13.58 -1.74 4.12
CA ALA A 61 13.33 -3.18 4.10
C ALA A 61 12.64 -3.65 5.40
N ARG A 62 13.18 -3.27 6.56
CA ARG A 62 12.58 -3.60 7.86
C ARG A 62 11.14 -3.08 8.02
N TYR A 63 10.82 -1.91 7.49
CA TYR A 63 9.47 -1.34 7.60
C TYR A 63 8.45 -1.96 6.64
N VAL A 64 8.91 -2.53 5.52
CA VAL A 64 8.04 -3.12 4.49
C VAL A 64 7.91 -4.64 4.59
N SER A 65 8.90 -5.34 5.16
CA SER A 65 8.87 -6.80 5.35
C SER A 65 7.90 -7.28 6.45
N ASN A 66 7.30 -6.37 7.22
CA ASN A 66 6.32 -6.73 8.24
C ASN A 66 4.97 -7.06 7.60
N VAL A 67 4.22 -8.00 8.20
CA VAL A 67 2.85 -8.37 7.80
C VAL A 67 1.97 -7.11 7.72
N ASN A 68 2.15 -6.13 8.60
CA ASN A 68 1.47 -4.84 8.53
C ASN A 68 2.49 -3.70 8.27
N PRO A 69 2.83 -3.41 7.00
CA PRO A 69 3.90 -2.46 6.71
C PRO A 69 3.48 -1.01 6.98
N LEU A 70 4.49 -0.17 7.22
CA LEU A 70 4.30 1.28 7.24
C LEU A 70 3.96 1.80 5.82
N SER A 71 3.24 2.92 5.73
CA SER A 71 2.97 3.56 4.44
C SER A 71 4.23 4.23 3.96
N GLN A 72 4.38 4.37 2.65
CA GLN A 72 5.51 5.09 2.08
C GLN A 72 5.64 6.50 2.68
N ARG A 73 4.53 7.23 2.87
CA ARG A 73 4.51 8.54 3.58
C ARG A 73 4.95 8.46 5.04
N ALA A 74 4.60 7.39 5.77
CA ALA A 74 5.06 7.21 7.14
C ALA A 74 6.55 6.87 7.21
N ILE A 75 7.05 6.11 6.24
CA ILE A 75 8.48 5.80 6.09
C ILE A 75 9.26 7.07 5.72
N GLU A 76 8.75 7.87 4.78
CA GLU A 76 9.28 9.19 4.41
C GLU A 76 9.44 10.08 5.65
N ARG A 77 8.38 10.27 6.45
CA ARG A 77 8.44 11.08 7.68
C ARG A 77 9.43 10.53 8.70
N LYS A 78 9.56 9.20 8.83
CA LYS A 78 10.51 8.58 9.75
C LYS A 78 11.96 8.68 9.30
N LEU A 79 12.21 8.67 7.99
CA LEU A 79 13.56 8.66 7.42
C LEU A 79 14.02 10.05 6.96
N GLY A 80 13.13 11.04 6.90
CA GLY A 80 13.44 12.36 6.33
C GLY A 80 13.79 12.27 4.85
N THR A 81 13.22 11.30 4.12
CA THR A 81 13.53 11.05 2.71
C THR A 81 12.29 11.24 1.85
N SER A 82 12.46 11.71 0.61
CA SER A 82 11.33 11.93 -0.29
C SER A 82 10.55 10.63 -0.53
N HIS A 83 9.22 10.75 -0.66
CA HIS A 83 8.35 9.66 -1.08
C HIS A 83 8.88 8.89 -2.30
N THR A 84 9.38 9.62 -3.31
CA THR A 84 9.93 9.06 -4.54
C THR A 84 11.15 8.19 -4.28
N THR A 85 12.03 8.61 -3.36
CA THR A 85 13.19 7.81 -2.96
C THR A 85 12.76 6.53 -2.27
N VAL A 86 11.78 6.59 -1.36
CA VAL A 86 11.22 5.40 -0.71
C VAL A 86 10.64 4.44 -1.75
N ASN A 87 9.87 4.94 -2.72
CA ASN A 87 9.31 4.10 -3.77
C ASN A 87 10.39 3.46 -4.66
N LYS A 88 11.43 4.22 -5.03
CA LYS A 88 12.59 3.69 -5.79
C LYS A 88 13.32 2.59 -5.02
N ILE A 89 13.46 2.73 -3.70
CA ILE A 89 14.06 1.69 -2.86
C ILE A 89 13.18 0.44 -2.86
N ILE A 90 11.88 0.58 -2.65
CA ILE A 90 10.95 -0.57 -2.61
C ILE A 90 10.93 -1.31 -3.95
N GLN A 91 10.71 -0.60 -5.06
CA GLN A 91 10.52 -1.23 -6.37
C GLN A 91 11.83 -1.59 -7.06
N GLY A 92 12.86 -0.76 -6.91
CA GLY A 92 14.14 -0.89 -7.61
C GLY A 92 15.17 -1.68 -6.82
N ASP A 93 15.45 -1.31 -5.57
CA ASP A 93 16.47 -2.00 -4.77
C ASP A 93 15.98 -3.32 -4.17
N LEU A 94 14.78 -3.30 -3.59
CA LEU A 94 14.21 -4.45 -2.90
C LEU A 94 13.43 -5.39 -3.84
N ALA A 95 13.17 -4.93 -5.07
CA ALA A 95 12.34 -5.62 -6.06
C ALA A 95 10.95 -6.03 -5.52
N MET A 96 10.43 -5.27 -4.56
CA MET A 96 9.14 -5.53 -3.91
C MET A 96 7.98 -4.88 -4.67
N GLN A 97 6.88 -5.61 -4.74
CA GLN A 97 5.61 -5.14 -5.29
C GLN A 97 4.55 -5.03 -4.20
N THR A 98 3.60 -4.12 -4.38
CA THR A 98 2.48 -3.94 -3.45
C THR A 98 1.36 -4.92 -3.79
N SER A 99 0.98 -5.75 -2.83
CA SER A 99 -0.11 -6.71 -2.96
C SER A 99 -1.20 -6.44 -1.92
N LYS A 100 -2.44 -6.87 -2.23
CA LYS A 100 -3.61 -6.67 -1.37
C LYS A 100 -3.90 -7.92 -0.55
N LYS A 101 -4.14 -7.74 0.74
CA LYS A 101 -4.72 -8.76 1.62
C LYS A 101 -6.21 -8.89 1.33
N HIS A 102 -6.64 -10.12 1.08
CA HIS A 102 -8.05 -10.43 0.92
C HIS A 102 -8.66 -10.80 2.27
N ARG A 103 -9.83 -10.25 2.56
CA ARG A 103 -10.69 -10.78 3.63
C ARG A 103 -11.44 -11.95 3.04
N ARG A 104 -11.15 -13.16 3.50
CA ARG A 104 -11.91 -14.35 3.10
C ARG A 104 -12.66 -14.88 4.32
N HIS A 105 -13.96 -15.09 4.14
CA HIS A 105 -14.70 -15.96 5.04
C HIS A 105 -14.64 -17.37 4.47
N THR A 106 -14.18 -18.34 5.26
CA THR A 106 -14.06 -19.73 4.82
C THR A 106 -15.45 -20.32 4.59
N LEU A 107 -15.87 -20.39 3.33
CA LEU A 107 -17.13 -21.02 2.94
C LEU A 107 -16.97 -22.54 2.87
N LYS A 108 -17.72 -23.26 3.69
CA LYS A 108 -17.90 -24.72 3.56
C LYS A 108 -18.63 -25.03 2.24
N ASP A 109 -18.43 -26.22 1.68
CA ASP A 109 -19.07 -26.60 0.41
C ASP A 109 -20.59 -26.58 0.47
N ARG A 110 -21.17 -26.90 1.64
CA ARG A 110 -22.60 -26.71 1.90
C ARG A 110 -23.07 -25.25 1.69
N HIS A 111 -22.27 -24.27 2.13
CA HIS A 111 -22.60 -22.85 1.98
C HIS A 111 -22.52 -22.45 0.50
N LYS A 112 -21.54 -22.98 -0.25
CA LYS A 112 -21.41 -22.74 -1.69
C LYS A 112 -22.63 -23.28 -2.45
N LYS A 113 -23.05 -24.52 -2.16
CA LYS A 113 -24.23 -25.15 -2.77
C LYS A 113 -25.50 -24.35 -2.46
N ASN A 114 -25.72 -24.00 -1.20
CA ASN A 114 -26.89 -23.21 -0.79
C ASN A 114 -26.91 -21.83 -1.46
N ARG A 115 -25.77 -21.12 -1.50
CA ARG A 115 -25.67 -19.82 -2.18
C ARG A 115 -26.00 -19.94 -3.66
N LYS A 116 -25.47 -20.94 -4.37
CA LYS A 116 -25.75 -21.16 -5.80
C LYS A 116 -27.25 -21.36 -6.05
N THR A 117 -27.87 -22.26 -5.29
CA THR A 117 -29.31 -22.56 -5.44
C THR A 117 -30.18 -21.37 -5.09
N ASN A 118 -29.92 -20.71 -3.95
CA ASN A 118 -30.74 -19.58 -3.50
C ASN A 118 -30.58 -18.35 -4.39
N ALA A 119 -29.36 -18.07 -4.89
CA ALA A 119 -29.13 -16.96 -5.82
C ALA A 119 -29.92 -17.16 -7.12
N ARG A 120 -29.91 -18.38 -7.67
CA ARG A 120 -30.70 -18.73 -8.86
C ARG A 120 -32.21 -18.52 -8.61
N LYS A 121 -32.73 -19.07 -7.51
CA LYS A 121 -34.16 -18.92 -7.15
C LYS A 121 -34.55 -17.45 -6.95
N LEU A 122 -33.71 -16.68 -6.28
CA LEU A 122 -33.95 -15.25 -6.05
C LEU A 122 -34.03 -14.50 -7.38
N TYR A 123 -33.08 -14.75 -8.27
CA TYR A 123 -33.07 -14.12 -9.59
C TYR A 123 -34.31 -14.50 -10.41
N GLU A 124 -34.53 -15.79 -10.63
CA GLU A 124 -35.60 -16.29 -11.50
C GLU A 124 -37.00 -15.89 -11.00
N ARG A 125 -37.21 -15.85 -9.68
CA ARG A 125 -38.53 -15.60 -9.10
C ARG A 125 -38.82 -14.12 -8.86
N HIS A 126 -37.83 -13.37 -8.36
CA HIS A 126 -38.07 -12.06 -7.76
C HIS A 126 -37.33 -10.91 -8.46
N LEU A 127 -36.18 -11.14 -9.10
CA LEU A 127 -35.37 -10.04 -9.66
C LEU A 127 -35.42 -9.97 -11.20
N ALA A 128 -35.79 -11.04 -11.89
CA ALA A 128 -35.78 -11.09 -13.36
C ALA A 128 -36.72 -10.06 -14.00
N GLY A 129 -36.28 -9.49 -15.12
CA GLY A 129 -37.02 -8.45 -15.85
C GLY A 129 -37.11 -7.14 -15.07
N LYS A 130 -38.28 -6.50 -15.09
CA LYS A 130 -38.54 -5.23 -14.36
C LYS A 130 -38.90 -5.45 -12.87
N ARG A 131 -38.87 -6.69 -12.36
CA ARG A 131 -39.31 -7.00 -10.98
C ARG A 131 -38.32 -6.52 -9.91
N SER A 132 -37.05 -6.41 -10.25
CA SER A 132 -36.02 -5.87 -9.37
C SER A 132 -36.30 -4.42 -8.94
N GLU A 133 -37.02 -3.65 -9.77
CA GLU A 133 -37.44 -2.28 -9.48
C GLU A 133 -38.31 -2.19 -8.22
N PHE A 134 -39.14 -3.21 -7.98
CA PHE A 134 -40.06 -3.30 -6.86
C PHE A 134 -39.49 -4.09 -5.68
N THR A 135 -38.25 -4.56 -5.79
CA THR A 135 -37.59 -5.26 -4.69
C THR A 135 -36.90 -4.23 -3.80
N MET A 136 -37.24 -4.26 -2.52
CA MET A 136 -36.54 -3.49 -1.48
C MET A 136 -35.58 -4.41 -0.73
N THR A 137 -34.33 -3.99 -0.65
CA THR A 137 -33.33 -4.61 0.23
C THR A 137 -33.09 -3.69 1.41
N LEU A 138 -33.18 -4.25 2.61
CA LEU A 138 -32.95 -3.54 3.86
C LEU A 138 -31.77 -4.19 4.58
N GLU A 139 -30.83 -3.37 5.04
CA GLU A 139 -29.70 -3.84 5.84
C GLU A 139 -29.39 -2.83 6.95
N GLU A 140 -28.94 -3.35 8.08
CA GLU A 140 -28.42 -2.57 9.20
C GLU A 140 -26.90 -2.62 9.20
N THR A 141 -26.26 -1.48 9.43
CA THR A 141 -24.80 -1.40 9.50
C THR A 141 -24.33 -0.48 10.61
N TYR A 142 -23.14 -0.77 11.14
CA TYR A 142 -22.48 0.06 12.14
C TYR A 142 -21.47 1.00 11.48
N PHE A 143 -21.65 2.30 11.67
CA PHE A 143 -20.64 3.32 11.40
C PHE A 143 -19.78 3.55 12.64
N TYR A 144 -18.47 3.40 12.50
CA TYR A 144 -17.52 3.63 13.59
C TYR A 144 -16.92 5.03 13.46
N ILE A 145 -16.99 5.84 14.53
CA ILE A 145 -16.64 7.27 14.50
C ILE A 145 -15.12 7.49 14.47
N GLN A 146 -14.33 6.58 15.05
CA GLN A 146 -12.87 6.73 15.19
C GLN A 146 -12.11 5.49 14.73
N ASP A 147 -12.03 5.22 13.43
CA ASP A 147 -11.18 4.12 12.97
C ASP A 147 -10.38 4.38 11.69
N CYS A 148 -9.36 5.22 11.84
CA CYS A 148 -8.32 5.38 10.81
C CYS A 148 -7.05 4.57 11.11
N SER A 149 -7.01 3.81 12.22
CA SER A 149 -5.81 3.10 12.72
C SER A 149 -5.82 1.59 12.44
N GLY A 150 -6.78 1.09 11.65
CA GLY A 150 -6.87 -0.33 11.31
C GLY A 150 -5.64 -0.90 10.59
N GLU A 151 -5.47 -2.22 10.71
CA GLU A 151 -4.45 -2.96 9.96
C GLU A 151 -4.57 -2.67 8.46
N ARG A 152 -3.42 -2.48 7.79
CA ARG A 152 -3.43 -2.20 6.36
C ARG A 152 -3.81 -3.44 5.57
N ARG A 153 -4.62 -3.20 4.55
CA ARG A 153 -4.98 -4.17 3.51
C ARG A 153 -3.87 -4.41 2.49
N ILE A 154 -2.68 -3.83 2.68
CA ILE A 154 -1.55 -3.99 1.77
C ILE A 154 -0.39 -4.66 2.48
N PHE A 155 0.41 -5.40 1.71
CA PHE A 155 1.72 -5.91 2.11
C PHE A 155 2.66 -5.82 0.90
N PHE A 156 3.96 -5.94 1.15
CA PHE A 156 4.97 -5.95 0.10
C PHE A 156 5.50 -7.37 -0.11
N THR A 157 5.71 -7.77 -1.35
CA THR A 157 6.20 -9.11 -1.71
C THR A 157 7.11 -9.05 -2.92
N ASN A 158 8.10 -9.94 -2.97
CA ASN A 158 8.92 -10.18 -4.16
C ASN A 158 8.27 -11.22 -5.08
N ASP A 159 7.37 -12.02 -4.52
CA ASP A 159 6.66 -13.08 -5.23
C ASP A 159 5.33 -12.56 -5.77
N ARG A 160 5.16 -12.68 -7.09
CA ARG A 160 3.95 -12.31 -7.84
C ARG A 160 2.85 -13.35 -7.72
N ASN A 161 3.21 -14.60 -7.47
CA ASN A 161 2.32 -15.76 -7.48
C ASN A 161 2.21 -16.40 -6.10
N LEU A 162 2.11 -15.57 -5.05
CA LEU A 162 1.89 -16.06 -3.70
C LEU A 162 0.64 -16.96 -3.64
N GLU A 163 0.85 -18.26 -3.48
CA GLU A 163 -0.22 -19.24 -3.27
C GLU A 163 -1.03 -18.92 -2.01
N VAL A 164 -0.36 -18.39 -0.98
CA VAL A 164 -0.98 -18.01 0.29
C VAL A 164 -0.83 -16.50 0.50
N THR A 165 -1.91 -15.77 0.21
CA THR A 165 -1.97 -14.34 0.54
C THR A 165 -2.21 -14.15 2.04
N PRO A 166 -1.45 -13.28 2.73
CA PRO A 166 -1.72 -12.92 4.12
C PRO A 166 -3.16 -12.46 4.28
N VAL A 167 -3.88 -13.07 5.22
CA VAL A 167 -5.26 -12.73 5.53
C VAL A 167 -5.27 -11.69 6.63
N MET A 168 -6.16 -10.70 6.51
CA MET A 168 -6.43 -9.78 7.60
C MET A 168 -7.43 -10.41 8.55
N ASN A 169 -7.05 -10.61 9.81
CA ASN A 169 -7.97 -11.06 10.83
C ASN A 169 -8.99 -9.95 11.11
N LYS A 170 -10.28 -10.31 11.08
CA LYS A 170 -11.34 -9.38 11.48
C LYS A 170 -11.28 -9.28 13.00
N LYS A 171 -10.71 -8.19 13.53
CA LYS A 171 -10.80 -7.85 14.95
C LYS A 171 -12.14 -7.17 15.21
N GLU A 172 -12.78 -7.54 16.31
CA GLU A 172 -13.92 -6.80 16.82
C GLU A 172 -13.47 -5.41 17.27
N LYS A 173 -14.32 -4.42 17.00
CA LYS A 173 -14.04 -3.03 17.28
C LYS A 173 -14.96 -2.59 18.41
N PHE A 174 -14.37 -2.12 19.50
CA PHE A 174 -15.08 -1.68 20.71
C PHE A 174 -15.30 -0.16 20.77
N GLY A 175 -14.89 0.59 19.74
CA GLY A 175 -15.09 2.03 19.69
C GLY A 175 -16.55 2.44 19.54
N GLU A 176 -16.82 3.73 19.73
CA GLU A 176 -18.15 4.31 19.51
C GLU A 176 -18.66 4.01 18.10
N LYS A 177 -19.86 3.45 18.05
CA LYS A 177 -20.49 2.95 16.83
C LYS A 177 -21.94 3.39 16.79
N ILE A 178 -22.39 3.94 15.67
CA ILE A 178 -23.79 4.27 15.43
C ILE A 178 -24.34 3.19 14.50
N MET A 179 -25.47 2.57 14.88
CA MET A 179 -26.19 1.69 13.98
C MET A 179 -27.13 2.53 13.11
N ILE A 180 -27.07 2.30 11.81
CA ILE A 180 -27.94 2.91 10.83
C ILE A 180 -28.62 1.79 10.06
N GLY A 181 -29.95 1.89 9.93
CA GLY A 181 -30.70 1.09 8.99
C GLY A 181 -30.90 1.86 7.69
N GLY A 182 -30.82 1.14 6.58
CA GLY A 182 -31.06 1.69 5.26
C GLY A 182 -31.83 0.70 4.40
N ALA A 183 -32.69 1.25 3.54
CA ALA A 183 -33.38 0.48 2.52
C ALA A 183 -33.08 1.07 1.14
N ILE A 184 -32.87 0.19 0.17
CA ILE A 184 -32.63 0.54 -1.22
C ILE A 184 -33.57 -0.27 -2.10
N THR A 185 -34.14 0.38 -3.09
CA THR A 185 -34.95 -0.24 -4.15
C THR A 185 -34.28 -0.02 -5.49
N GLY A 186 -34.77 -0.68 -6.56
CA GLY A 186 -34.31 -0.38 -7.92
C GLY A 186 -34.63 1.06 -8.38
N ARG A 187 -35.46 1.81 -7.64
CA ARG A 187 -35.82 3.21 -7.92
C ARG A 187 -34.97 4.23 -7.16
N GLY A 188 -34.21 3.79 -6.16
CA GLY A 188 -33.41 4.70 -5.33
C GLY A 188 -33.32 4.25 -3.88
N ALA A 189 -32.62 5.05 -3.09
CA ALA A 189 -32.47 4.85 -1.65
C ALA A 189 -33.61 5.51 -0.90
N LEU A 190 -34.12 4.82 0.13
CA LEU A 190 -34.99 5.41 1.13
C LEU A 190 -34.15 6.16 2.17
N PRO A 191 -34.75 7.08 2.95
CA PRO A 191 -34.06 7.77 4.04
C PRO A 191 -33.40 6.78 5.01
N LEU A 192 -32.16 7.08 5.40
CA LEU A 192 -31.46 6.35 6.44
C LEU A 192 -32.07 6.73 7.80
N PHE A 193 -32.28 5.73 8.65
CA PHE A 193 -32.76 5.96 10.02
C PHE A 193 -31.74 5.45 11.03
N LYS A 194 -31.62 6.19 12.12
CA LYS A 194 -30.72 5.82 13.22
C LYS A 194 -31.41 4.78 14.09
N VAL A 195 -30.73 3.66 14.31
CA VAL A 195 -31.19 2.67 15.26
C VAL A 195 -30.64 3.01 16.65
N PRO A 196 -31.51 3.19 17.67
CA PRO A 196 -31.11 3.40 19.05
C PRO A 196 -30.01 2.44 19.55
N HIS A 197 -29.10 2.96 20.38
CA HIS A 197 -28.03 2.16 20.96
C HIS A 197 -28.58 1.14 21.97
N ASN A 198 -27.90 0.00 22.08
CA ASN A 198 -28.18 -1.07 23.07
C ASN A 198 -29.55 -1.75 22.96
N VAL A 199 -30.29 -1.55 21.87
CA VAL A 199 -31.47 -2.37 21.63
C VAL A 199 -31.04 -3.75 21.15
N LYS A 200 -31.39 -4.77 21.93
CA LYS A 200 -31.26 -6.16 21.50
C LYS A 200 -32.36 -6.39 20.47
N GLY A 201 -31.96 -6.60 19.20
CA GLY A 201 -32.89 -6.80 18.09
C GLY A 201 -33.86 -7.93 18.39
N ASN A 202 -35.08 -7.57 18.81
CA ASN A 202 -36.20 -8.48 18.93
C ASN A 202 -37.10 -8.27 17.69
N SER A 203 -37.89 -9.27 17.33
CA SER A 203 -38.77 -9.20 16.16
C SER A 203 -39.81 -8.08 16.27
N HIS A 204 -40.33 -7.82 17.47
CA HIS A 204 -41.32 -6.77 17.72
C HIS A 204 -40.75 -5.37 17.46
N TYR A 205 -39.54 -5.10 17.94
CA TYR A 205 -38.79 -3.87 17.75
C TYR A 205 -38.44 -3.65 16.28
N TYR A 206 -38.04 -4.70 15.57
CA TYR A 206 -37.78 -4.59 14.14
C TYR A 206 -39.06 -4.23 13.37
N VAL A 207 -40.21 -4.79 13.75
CA VAL A 207 -41.48 -4.39 13.12
C VAL A 207 -41.86 -2.95 13.49
N SER A 208 -41.79 -2.58 14.77
CA SER A 208 -42.29 -1.28 15.25
C SER A 208 -41.39 -0.10 14.93
N GLU A 209 -40.07 -0.26 15.07
CA GLU A 209 -39.10 0.83 14.97
C GLU A 209 -38.33 0.84 13.66
N VAL A 210 -38.33 -0.28 12.92
CA VAL A 210 -37.61 -0.39 11.64
C VAL A 210 -38.58 -0.45 10.46
N LEU A 211 -39.47 -1.44 10.41
CA LEU A 211 -40.31 -1.66 9.24
C LEU A 211 -41.47 -0.67 9.13
N LYS A 212 -42.20 -0.39 10.22
CA LYS A 212 -43.33 0.56 10.18
C LYS A 212 -42.88 1.96 9.74
N PRO A 213 -41.84 2.58 10.35
CA PRO A 213 -41.41 3.91 9.94
C PRO A 213 -40.86 3.99 8.51
N LEU A 214 -40.47 2.85 7.92
CA LEU A 214 -40.01 2.76 6.53
C LEU A 214 -41.16 2.61 5.52
N LEU A 215 -42.28 2.00 5.92
CA LEU A 215 -43.43 1.72 5.05
C LEU A 215 -44.54 2.77 5.18
N ASP A 216 -44.63 3.45 6.33
CA ASP A 216 -45.63 4.46 6.64
C ASP A 216 -45.17 5.89 6.26
N VAL A 217 -44.15 6.02 5.40
CA VAL A 217 -43.60 7.30 4.88
C VAL A 217 -44.47 7.87 3.76
#